data_AF-X0WFD0-F1
#
_entry.id   AF-X0WFD0-F1
#
_cell.length_a   1.000
_cell.length_b   1.000
_cell.length_c   1.000
_cell.angle_alpha   90.00
_cell.angle_beta   90.00
_cell.angle_gamma   90.00
#
_symmetry.space_group_name_H-M   'P 1'
#
loop_
_entity.id
_entity.type
_entity.pdbx_description
1 polymer ?
#
loop_
_entity_poly.entity_id
_entity_poly.type
_entity_poly.pdbx_seq_one_letter_code
_entity_poly.pdbx_strand_id
1 'polypeptide(L)'
;MRMNNYDIKDRSLAEAGKLRIEWAGKEMPVVKLIKQRFAGEKPLEGIRISACLHITTETANLALALREGGANLVLCASNPLSTQDDVAAALV
;
A
#
# COMPACT_ATOMS: atom_id res chain seq x y z
N MET A 1 -6.16 -23.58 -10.65
CA MET A 1 -5.49 -22.37 -11.13
C MET A 1 -5.28 -21.47 -9.93
N ARG A 2 -4.05 -21.18 -9.49
CA ARG A 2 -3.84 -20.16 -8.45
C ARG A 2 -4.10 -18.82 -9.13
N MET A 3 -5.28 -18.23 -8.90
CA MET A 3 -5.53 -16.84 -9.29
C MET A 3 -4.53 -15.97 -8.54
N ASN A 4 -3.74 -15.19 -9.27
CA ASN A 4 -3.02 -14.08 -8.66
C ASN A 4 -4.07 -13.18 -8.01
N ASN A 5 -3.89 -12.84 -6.73
CA ASN A 5 -4.93 -12.21 -5.92
C ASN A 5 -4.96 -10.68 -6.11
N TYR A 6 -4.80 -10.22 -7.37
CA TYR A 6 -4.79 -8.81 -7.77
C TYR A 6 -5.19 -8.65 -9.24
N ASP A 7 -5.70 -7.47 -9.58
CA ASP A 7 -6.00 -7.02 -10.94
C ASP A 7 -5.44 -5.60 -11.13
N ILE A 8 -4.40 -5.48 -11.95
CA ILE A 8 -3.66 -4.24 -12.19
C ILE A 8 -3.24 -4.14 -13.66
N LYS A 9 -2.99 -2.93 -14.13
CA LYS A 9 -2.72 -2.65 -15.54
C LYS A 9 -1.40 -3.22 -16.07
N ASP A 10 -0.28 -2.95 -15.40
CA ASP A 10 1.05 -3.35 -15.86
C ASP A 10 2.02 -3.56 -14.69
N ARG A 11 2.54 -4.78 -14.54
CA ARG A 11 3.49 -5.15 -13.49
C ARG A 11 4.90 -4.60 -13.68
N SER A 12 5.28 -4.26 -14.92
CA SER A 12 6.62 -3.75 -15.23
C SER A 12 6.93 -2.41 -14.56
N LEU A 13 5.87 -1.69 -14.15
CA LEU A 13 5.96 -0.38 -13.50
C LEU A 13 6.35 -0.44 -12.01
N ALA A 14 6.44 -1.64 -11.41
CA ALA A 14 6.62 -1.80 -9.96
C ALA A 14 7.88 -1.11 -9.42
N GLU A 15 9.01 -1.15 -10.13
CA GLU A 15 10.24 -0.50 -9.66
C GLU A 15 10.11 1.02 -9.64
N ALA A 16 9.50 1.62 -10.68
CA ALA A 16 9.22 3.05 -10.70
C ALA A 16 8.26 3.45 -9.57
N GLY A 17 7.21 2.65 -9.35
CA GLY A 17 6.26 2.85 -8.26
C GLY A 17 6.92 2.80 -6.88
N LYS A 18 7.81 1.84 -6.63
CA LYS A 18 8.56 1.73 -5.36
C LYS A 18 9.37 2.99 -5.07
N LEU A 19 10.10 3.50 -6.06
CA LEU A 19 10.89 4.73 -5.93
C LEU A 19 10.02 5.94 -5.58
N ARG A 20 8.84 6.06 -6.22
CA ARG A 20 7.90 7.15 -5.94
C ARG A 20 7.24 7.01 -4.56
N ILE A 21 6.89 5.80 -4.15
CA ILE A 21 6.36 5.52 -2.81
C ILE A 21 7.39 5.89 -1.74
N GLU A 22 8.65 5.52 -1.95
CA GLU A 22 9.75 5.87 -1.03
C GLU A 22 9.95 7.39 -0.98
N TRP A 23 9.97 8.05 -2.14
CA TRP A 23 10.12 9.51 -2.22
C TRP A 23 9.00 10.24 -1.47
N ALA A 24 7.74 9.88 -1.70
CA ALA A 24 6.60 10.44 -0.97
C ALA A 24 6.68 10.16 0.54
N GLY A 25 7.15 8.97 0.92
CA GLY A 25 7.32 8.58 2.31
C GLY A 25 8.30 9.45 3.11
N LYS A 26 9.21 10.17 2.43
CA LYS A 26 10.12 11.15 3.07
C LYS A 26 9.36 12.36 3.64
N GLU A 27 8.25 12.74 3.01
CA GLU A 27 7.38 13.86 3.41
C GLU A 27 6.19 13.42 4.29
N MET A 28 6.17 12.16 4.74
CA MET A 28 5.09 11.59 5.58
C MET A 28 5.61 11.17 6.97
N PRO A 29 6.18 12.08 7.77
CA PRO A 29 6.91 11.74 9.00
C PRO A 29 6.03 11.04 10.05
N VAL A 30 4.75 11.42 10.15
CA VAL A 30 3.82 10.80 11.11
C VAL A 30 3.51 9.35 10.72
N VAL A 31 3.25 9.09 9.43
CA VAL A 31 2.99 7.72 8.96
C VAL A 31 4.24 6.86 9.10
N LYS A 32 5.44 7.42 8.85
CA LYS A 32 6.72 6.74 9.09
C LYS A 32 6.90 6.36 10.57
N LEU A 33 6.59 7.27 11.50
CA LEU A 33 6.65 6.99 12.94
C LEU A 33 5.68 5.88 13.35
N ILE A 34 4.43 5.94 12.87
CA ILE A 34 3.41 4.91 13.12
C ILE A 34 3.87 3.56 12.57
N LYS A 35 4.39 3.52 11.33
CA LYS A 35 4.93 2.30 10.71
C LYS A 35 6.05 1.68 11.55
N GLN A 36 6.99 2.49 12.04
CA GLN A 36 8.09 2.03 12.89
C GLN A 36 7.58 1.43 14.21
N ARG A 37 6.63 2.09 14.87
CA ARG A 37 5.99 1.57 16.10
C ARG A 37 5.25 0.26 15.82
N PHE A 38 4.45 0.23 14.76
CA PHE A 38 3.64 -0.92 14.36
C PHE A 38 4.48 -2.15 14.01
N ALA A 39 5.68 -1.96 13.45
CA ALA A 39 6.59 -3.05 13.15
C ALA A 39 7.03 -3.84 14.40
N GLY A 40 7.12 -3.19 15.57
CA GLY A 40 7.44 -3.84 16.84
C GLY A 40 6.21 -4.33 17.60
N GLU A 41 5.13 -3.55 17.63
CA GLU A 41 3.94 -3.84 18.44
C GLU A 41 2.96 -4.82 17.77
N LYS A 42 2.96 -4.90 16.43
CA LYS A 42 1.99 -5.66 15.62
C LYS A 42 0.52 -5.51 16.10
N PRO A 43 0.01 -4.28 16.33
CA PRO A 43 -1.29 -4.09 16.98
C PRO A 43 -2.49 -4.51 16.12
N LEU A 44 -2.28 -4.84 14.84
CA LEU A 44 -3.30 -5.25 13.89
C LEU A 44 -3.17 -6.72 13.50
N GLU A 45 -2.38 -7.51 14.23
CA GLU A 45 -2.24 -8.94 13.99
C GLU A 45 -3.59 -9.65 14.04
N GLY A 46 -3.84 -10.50 13.03
CA GLY A 46 -5.11 -11.21 12.87
C GLY A 46 -6.28 -10.36 12.33
N ILE A 47 -6.12 -9.04 12.20
CA ILE A 47 -7.16 -8.16 11.67
C ILE A 47 -7.13 -8.15 10.14
N ARG A 48 -8.30 -8.34 9.52
CA ARG A 48 -8.49 -8.16 8.08
C ARG A 48 -9.03 -6.76 7.79
N ILE A 49 -8.36 -6.03 6.92
CA ILE A 49 -8.74 -4.67 6.50
C ILE A 49 -8.97 -4.67 4.99
N SER A 50 -10.11 -4.14 4.56
CA SER A 50 -10.40 -3.83 3.16
C SER A 50 -10.53 -2.33 3.03
N ALA A 51 -9.79 -1.70 2.13
CA ALA A 51 -9.87 -0.25 1.92
C ALA A 51 -10.23 0.09 0.47
N CYS A 52 -11.22 0.96 0.31
CA CYS A 52 -11.64 1.54 -0.97
C CYS A 52 -11.22 3.01 -0.98
N LEU A 53 -10.09 3.32 -1.62
CA LEU A 53 -9.43 4.63 -1.60
C LEU A 53 -8.79 4.94 -2.96
N HIS A 54 -8.34 6.17 -3.17
CA HIS A 54 -7.50 6.50 -4.31
C HIS A 54 -6.16 5.75 -4.20
N ILE A 55 -5.73 5.05 -5.26
CA ILE A 55 -4.47 4.32 -5.25
C ILE A 55 -3.35 5.27 -5.67
N THR A 56 -2.71 5.88 -4.69
CA THR A 56 -1.62 6.85 -4.84
C THR A 56 -0.43 6.52 -3.93
N THR A 57 0.67 7.24 -4.08
CA THR A 57 1.88 7.09 -3.24
C THR A 57 1.62 7.24 -1.74
N GLU A 58 0.67 8.09 -1.36
CA GLU A 58 0.28 8.31 0.03
C GLU A 58 -0.51 7.11 0.57
N THR A 59 -1.47 6.59 -0.21
CA THR A 59 -2.23 5.39 0.14
C THR A 59 -1.34 4.16 0.25
N ALA A 60 -0.32 4.05 -0.60
CA ALA A 60 0.68 2.99 -0.50
C ALA A 60 1.45 3.08 0.84
N ASN A 61 1.88 4.28 1.25
CA ASN A 61 2.56 4.46 2.55
C ASN A 61 1.65 4.12 3.74
N LEU A 62 0.37 4.49 3.68
CA LEU A 62 -0.64 4.07 4.66
C LEU A 62 -0.80 2.54 4.69
N ALA A 63 -0.97 1.92 3.53
CA ALA A 63 -1.12 0.47 3.39
C ALA A 63 0.09 -0.29 3.95
N LEU A 64 1.30 0.20 3.66
CA LEU A 64 2.54 -0.33 4.22
C LEU A 64 2.56 -0.23 5.75
N ALA A 65 2.13 0.90 6.33
CA ALA A 65 2.06 1.04 7.79
C ALA A 65 1.08 0.03 8.42
N LEU A 66 -0.12 -0.11 7.84
CA LEU A 66 -1.13 -1.08 8.31
C LEU A 66 -0.62 -2.53 8.22
N ARG A 67 0.04 -2.87 7.11
CA ARG A 67 0.68 -4.19 6.92
C ARG A 67 1.80 -4.42 7.91
N GLU A 68 2.64 -3.42 8.18
CA GLU A 68 3.66 -3.52 9.23
C GLU A 68 3.04 -3.74 10.61
N GLY A 69 1.81 -3.27 10.84
CA GLY A 69 1.05 -3.57 12.05
C GLY A 69 0.51 -4.99 12.15
N GLY A 70 0.70 -5.85 11.14
CA GLY A 70 0.22 -7.23 11.13
C GLY A 70 -1.13 -7.44 10.45
N ALA A 71 -1.73 -6.39 9.86
CA ALA A 71 -3.01 -6.50 9.19
C ALA A 71 -2.93 -7.33 7.89
N ASN A 72 -3.97 -8.11 7.62
CA ASN A 72 -4.23 -8.71 6.31
C ASN A 72 -5.03 -7.70 5.46
N LEU A 73 -4.37 -7.07 4.48
CA LEU A 73 -4.89 -5.92 3.75
C LEU A 73 -5.29 -6.26 2.31
N VAL A 74 -6.45 -5.77 1.89
CA VAL A 74 -6.88 -5.70 0.48
C VAL A 74 -7.23 -4.26 0.14
N LEU A 75 -6.83 -3.80 -1.05
CA LEU A 75 -7.10 -2.45 -1.55
C LEU A 75 -7.92 -2.53 -2.84
N CYS A 76 -8.86 -1.62 -3.01
CA CYS A 76 -9.50 -1.34 -4.29
C CYS A 76 -9.59 0.17 -4.53
N ALA A 77 -9.64 0.55 -5.81
CA ALA A 77 -9.73 1.95 -6.20
C ALA A 77 -11.14 2.51 -5.96
N SER A 78 -11.24 3.67 -5.31
CA SER A 78 -12.53 4.36 -5.11
C SER A 78 -12.97 5.21 -6.30
N ASN A 79 -12.07 5.46 -7.27
CA ASN A 79 -12.36 6.26 -8.46
C ASN A 79 -11.54 5.78 -9.68
N PRO A 80 -12.16 5.61 -10.85
CA PRO A 80 -11.52 5.01 -12.04
C PRO A 80 -10.35 5.80 -12.61
N LEU A 81 -10.25 7.11 -12.33
CA LEU A 81 -9.19 7.98 -12.86
C LEU A 81 -8.10 8.31 -11.83
N SER A 82 -8.24 7.81 -10.60
CA SER A 82 -7.35 8.17 -9.49
C SER A 82 -6.20 7.19 -9.26
N THR A 83 -6.26 6.00 -9.87
CA THR A 83 -5.24 4.98 -9.72
C THR A 83 -3.97 5.38 -10.45
N GLN A 84 -2.86 5.44 -9.71
CA GLN A 84 -1.53 5.51 -10.28
C GLN A 84 -1.05 4.07 -10.53
N ASP A 85 -0.97 3.69 -11.80
CA ASP A 85 -0.73 2.30 -12.23
C ASP A 85 0.61 1.74 -11.71
N ASP A 86 1.63 2.59 -11.63
CA ASP A 86 2.94 2.24 -11.10
C ASP A 86 2.90 1.98 -9.58
N VAL A 87 2.11 2.76 -8.85
CA VAL A 87 1.87 2.54 -7.42
C VAL A 87 1.10 1.22 -7.21
N ALA A 88 0.06 0.96 -8.00
CA ALA A 88 -0.67 -0.30 -7.93
C ALA A 88 0.25 -1.50 -8.24
N ALA A 89 1.13 -1.36 -9.23
CA ALA A 89 2.15 -2.35 -9.57
C ALA A 89 3.15 -2.61 -8.43
N ALA A 90 3.51 -1.59 -7.67
CA ALA A 90 4.44 -1.72 -6.56
C ALA A 90 3.84 -2.41 -5.30
N LEU A 91 2.51 -2.54 -5.22
CA LEU A 91 1.81 -3.09 -4.05
C LEU A 91 1.48 -4.58 -4.15
N VAL A 92 1.76 -5.23 -5.28
CA VAL A 92 1.37 -6.63 -5.57
C VAL A 92 2.53 -7.59 -5.82
#